data_AF-A0A960IBK1-F1
#
_entry.id   AF-A0A960IBK1-F1
#
_cell.length_a   1.000
_cell.length_b   1.000
_cell.length_c   1.000
_cell.angle_alpha   90.00
_cell.angle_beta   90.00
_cell.angle_gamma   90.00
#
_symmetry.space_group_name_H-M   'P 1'
#
loop_
_entity.id
_entity.type
_entity.pdbx_description
1 polymer ?
#
loop_
_entity_poly.entity_id
_entity_poly.type
_entity_poly.pdbx_seq_one_letter_code
_entity_poly.pdbx_strand_id
1 'polypeptide(L)'
;MSTARASSPQRRRGPRWCLVAAALGSALSACGEDPRPDPVTDRSAAVYTAIVTWFAASQADDPEPLPVFVEPRGDGATIPLGVQTDLIAAVADVADVRFIDVRDEALADVDGHLVAADDGVLLRLPPVDQMADPVLADVDLHLSDEQFLTLRFELERGADGWRLLGSPEQIATPEDQDAASDDG
;
A
#
# COMPACT_ATOMS: atom_id res chain seq x y z
N MET A 1 29.05 -52.63 24.84
CA MET A 1 29.16 -53.20 23.48
C MET A 1 28.83 -52.05 22.52
N SER A 2 29.72 -51.54 21.66
CA SER A 2 30.22 -52.14 20.40
C SER A 2 29.06 -52.62 19.51
N THR A 3 28.84 -52.18 18.27
CA THR A 3 29.55 -51.25 17.33
C THR A 3 28.49 -50.49 16.47
N ALA A 4 28.74 -49.53 15.58
CA ALA A 4 29.96 -49.16 14.81
C ALA A 4 29.98 -47.65 14.41
N ARG A 5 30.93 -47.27 13.53
CA ARG A 5 30.95 -46.05 12.70
C ARG A 5 30.80 -46.46 11.23
N ALA A 6 30.15 -45.63 10.41
CA ALA A 6 30.30 -45.68 8.95
C ALA A 6 30.75 -44.30 8.45
N SER A 7 31.94 -44.24 7.84
CA SER A 7 32.56 -42.99 7.37
C SER A 7 32.53 -42.93 5.85
N SER A 8 31.83 -41.95 5.29
CA SER A 8 31.75 -41.76 3.84
C SER A 8 33.07 -41.20 3.27
N PRO A 9 33.63 -41.76 2.18
CA PRO A 9 34.97 -41.43 1.71
C PRO A 9 35.06 -40.09 0.96
N GLN A 10 36.00 -39.27 1.40
CA GLN A 10 36.33 -37.97 0.83
C GLN A 10 37.07 -38.10 -0.52
N ARG A 11 36.42 -37.72 -1.63
CA ARG A 11 37.07 -37.65 -2.96
C ARG A 11 37.82 -36.32 -3.14
N ARG A 12 39.15 -36.36 -2.98
CA ARG A 12 40.07 -35.30 -3.43
C ARG A 12 40.53 -35.55 -4.88
N ARG A 13 40.66 -34.46 -5.66
CA ARG A 13 41.36 -34.23 -6.96
C ARG A 13 40.49 -33.24 -7.75
N GLY A 14 40.94 -32.10 -8.25
CA GLY A 14 42.23 -31.39 -8.24
C GLY A 14 42.17 -30.27 -9.30
N PRO A 15 42.81 -29.11 -9.13
CA PRO A 15 42.55 -27.95 -9.99
C PRO A 15 43.29 -28.03 -11.33
N ARG A 16 42.60 -27.75 -12.44
CA ARG A 16 43.23 -27.41 -13.74
C ARG A 16 42.42 -26.35 -14.47
N TRP A 17 43.07 -25.23 -14.75
CA TRP A 17 42.58 -24.19 -15.65
C TRP A 17 42.51 -24.70 -17.09
N CYS A 18 41.50 -24.25 -17.84
CA CYS A 18 41.57 -24.05 -19.28
C CYS A 18 40.79 -22.78 -19.64
N LEU A 19 41.52 -21.69 -19.93
CA LEU A 19 40.99 -20.54 -20.64
C LEU A 19 40.80 -20.92 -22.11
N VAL A 20 39.58 -20.77 -22.65
CA VAL A 20 39.34 -20.68 -24.10
C VAL A 20 38.29 -19.58 -24.32
N ALA A 21 38.53 -18.74 -25.32
CA ALA A 21 37.80 -17.50 -25.54
C ALA A 21 36.82 -17.57 -26.73
N ALA A 22 35.95 -16.56 -26.77
CA ALA A 22 35.25 -16.03 -27.94
C ALA A 22 34.18 -16.91 -28.64
N ALA A 23 32.92 -16.49 -28.44
CA ALA A 23 31.93 -16.44 -29.51
C ALA A 23 31.17 -15.10 -29.40
N LEU A 24 31.38 -14.20 -30.37
CA LEU A 24 30.54 -13.01 -30.56
C LEU A 24 29.14 -13.49 -30.97
N GLY A 25 28.09 -12.97 -30.31
CA GLY A 25 26.72 -13.38 -30.57
C GLY A 25 25.72 -12.28 -30.20
N SER A 26 25.63 -11.26 -31.05
CA SER A 26 24.52 -10.30 -31.16
C SER A 26 23.87 -9.86 -29.85
N ALA A 27 24.47 -8.87 -29.18
CA ALA A 27 23.75 -8.03 -28.25
C ALA A 27 22.71 -7.19 -29.03
N LEU A 28 21.53 -7.76 -29.24
CA LEU A 28 20.33 -6.97 -29.46
C LEU A 28 20.03 -6.26 -28.13
N SER A 29 20.70 -5.13 -27.94
CA SER A 29 20.29 -4.12 -26.98
C SER A 29 18.97 -3.53 -27.47
N ALA A 30 17.90 -4.31 -27.29
CA ALA A 30 16.57 -3.78 -27.22
C ALA A 30 16.56 -2.89 -25.97
N CYS A 31 16.96 -1.63 -26.18
CA CYS A 31 16.49 -0.55 -25.34
C CYS A 31 14.97 -0.47 -25.59
N GLY A 32 14.23 -1.38 -24.94
CA GLY A 32 12.90 -1.03 -24.51
C GLY A 32 13.09 0.21 -23.67
N GLU A 33 12.63 1.34 -24.18
CA GLU A 33 12.36 2.47 -23.31
C GLU A 33 11.19 1.98 -22.45
N ASP A 34 11.51 1.46 -21.26
CA ASP A 34 10.52 1.05 -20.28
C ASP A 34 9.51 2.20 -20.18
N PRO A 35 8.19 1.94 -20.33
CA PRO A 35 7.20 3.00 -20.37
C PRO A 35 7.40 3.92 -19.18
N ARG A 36 7.84 5.17 -19.41
CA ARG A 36 8.03 6.11 -18.33
C ARG A 36 6.68 6.23 -17.61
N PRO A 37 6.62 5.97 -16.30
CA PRO A 37 5.37 6.06 -15.58
C PRO A 37 4.74 7.43 -15.80
N ASP A 38 3.41 7.46 -15.86
CA ASP A 38 2.69 8.72 -15.92
C ASP A 38 2.89 9.46 -14.59
N PRO A 39 3.45 10.68 -14.58
CA PRO A 39 3.78 11.40 -13.36
C PRO A 39 2.56 11.69 -12.46
N VAL A 40 1.34 11.67 -13.01
CA VAL A 40 0.09 11.79 -12.24
C VAL A 40 -0.24 10.49 -11.50
N THR A 41 -0.05 9.36 -12.18
CA THR A 41 -0.20 8.01 -11.61
C THR A 41 0.83 7.77 -10.49
N ASP A 42 2.12 8.04 -10.76
CA ASP A 42 3.23 7.94 -9.78
C ASP A 42 2.92 8.68 -8.48
N ARG A 43 2.49 9.93 -8.60
CA ARG A 43 2.28 10.82 -7.46
C ARG A 43 1.13 10.32 -6.59
N SER A 44 0.03 9.91 -7.21
CA SER A 44 -1.14 9.42 -6.49
C SER A 44 -0.85 8.09 -5.79
N ALA A 45 -0.20 7.16 -6.48
CA ALA A 45 0.21 5.86 -5.93
C ALA A 45 1.17 6.04 -4.75
N ALA A 46 2.17 6.91 -4.86
CA ALA A 46 3.15 7.13 -3.80
C ALA A 46 2.55 7.85 -2.56
N VAL A 47 1.60 8.77 -2.74
CA VAL A 47 0.85 9.38 -1.62
C VAL A 47 0.01 8.31 -0.90
N TYR A 48 -0.75 7.50 -1.64
CA TYR A 48 -1.53 6.41 -1.03
C TYR A 48 -0.64 5.34 -0.37
N THR A 49 0.52 5.04 -0.95
CA THR A 49 1.52 4.12 -0.37
C THR A 49 1.95 4.60 1.02
N ALA A 50 2.26 5.90 1.17
CA ALA A 50 2.65 6.46 2.46
C ALA A 50 1.51 6.41 3.50
N ILE A 51 0.26 6.64 3.08
CA ILE A 51 -0.93 6.54 3.93
C ILE A 51 -1.16 5.09 4.39
N VAL A 52 -1.19 4.12 3.47
CA VAL A 52 -1.42 2.71 3.78
C VAL A 52 -0.28 2.13 4.65
N THR A 53 0.97 2.51 4.35
CA THR A 53 2.12 2.11 5.19
C THR A 53 2.01 2.66 6.60
N TRP A 54 1.44 3.86 6.80
CA TRP A 54 1.19 4.40 8.14
C TRP A 54 0.15 3.58 8.92
N PHE A 55 -0.94 3.16 8.27
CA PHE A 55 -1.93 2.27 8.90
C PHE A 55 -1.33 0.91 9.26
N ALA A 56 -0.62 0.26 8.34
CA ALA A 56 0.08 -1.00 8.62
C ALA A 56 1.08 -0.87 9.78
N ALA A 57 1.87 0.22 9.81
CA ALA A 57 2.81 0.49 10.90
C ALA A 57 2.12 0.79 12.25
N SER A 58 0.90 1.32 12.25
CA SER A 58 0.12 1.53 13.49
C SER A 58 -0.43 0.23 14.09
N GLN A 59 -0.56 -0.82 13.27
CA GLN A 59 -1.06 -2.15 13.65
C GLN A 59 0.07 -3.20 13.80
N ALA A 60 1.34 -2.76 13.85
CA ALA A 60 2.54 -3.60 13.69
C ALA A 60 2.83 -4.64 14.81
N ASP A 61 1.88 -4.92 15.70
CA ASP A 61 1.93 -6.05 16.62
C ASP A 61 1.57 -7.39 15.92
N ASP A 62 0.94 -7.34 14.74
CA ASP A 62 0.64 -8.52 13.91
C ASP A 62 1.78 -8.84 12.91
N PRO A 63 2.22 -10.11 12.79
CA PRO A 63 3.18 -10.53 11.77
C PRO A 63 2.60 -10.70 10.35
N GLU A 64 1.28 -10.68 10.15
CA GLU A 64 0.64 -10.81 8.84
C GLU A 64 0.38 -9.44 8.17
N PRO A 65 0.40 -9.33 6.83
CA PRO A 65 0.09 -8.08 6.14
C PRO A 65 -1.34 -7.60 6.45
N LEU A 66 -1.49 -6.34 6.87
CA LEU A 66 -2.79 -5.76 7.22
C LEU A 66 -3.78 -5.83 6.04
N PRO A 67 -4.98 -6.41 6.18
CA PRO A 67 -6.01 -6.30 5.15
C PRO A 67 -6.51 -4.86 5.03
N VAL A 68 -6.43 -4.27 3.84
CA VAL A 68 -6.76 -2.87 3.59
C VAL A 68 -7.75 -2.78 2.43
N PHE A 69 -9.01 -2.54 2.76
CA PHE A 69 -10.07 -2.29 1.78
C PHE A 69 -10.09 -0.81 1.39
N VAL A 70 -10.20 -0.52 0.10
CA VAL A 70 -10.12 0.84 -0.44
C VAL A 70 -11.30 1.16 -1.35
N GLU A 71 -11.97 2.26 -1.06
CA GLU A 71 -12.93 2.92 -1.96
C GLU A 71 -12.51 4.39 -2.23
N PRO A 72 -12.93 5.00 -3.35
CA PRO A 72 -12.71 6.42 -3.59
C PRO A 72 -13.59 7.29 -2.69
N ARG A 73 -13.01 8.35 -2.11
CA ARG A 73 -13.76 9.39 -1.38
C ARG A 73 -14.31 10.43 -2.36
N GLY A 74 -15.62 10.69 -2.27
CA GLY A 74 -16.33 11.75 -2.99
C GLY A 74 -17.17 11.22 -4.17
N ASP A 75 -18.29 11.89 -4.43
CA ASP A 75 -19.28 11.42 -5.41
C ASP A 75 -18.71 11.33 -6.83
N GLY A 76 -18.78 10.13 -7.41
CA GLY A 76 -18.25 9.85 -8.75
C GLY A 76 -16.72 9.87 -8.85
N ALA A 77 -16.00 9.98 -7.74
CA ALA A 77 -14.55 9.80 -7.73
C ALA A 77 -14.18 8.35 -8.07
N THR A 78 -13.01 8.16 -8.67
CA THR A 78 -12.46 6.84 -9.02
C THR A 78 -10.95 6.84 -8.83
N ILE A 79 -10.37 5.70 -8.50
CA ILE A 79 -8.92 5.51 -8.41
C ILE A 79 -8.47 4.83 -9.72
N PRO A 80 -7.60 5.47 -10.55
CA PRO A 80 -7.18 4.90 -11.83
C PRO A 80 -6.47 3.54 -11.67
N LEU A 81 -6.69 2.60 -12.61
CA LEU A 81 -6.13 1.25 -12.54
C LEU A 81 -4.59 1.19 -12.39
N GLY A 82 -3.87 2.16 -12.98
CA GLY A 82 -2.42 2.29 -12.77
C GLY A 82 -2.10 2.54 -11.29
N VAL A 83 -2.75 3.54 -10.68
CA VAL A 83 -2.62 3.87 -9.26
C VAL A 83 -2.97 2.68 -8.35
N GLN A 84 -4.00 1.91 -8.72
CA GLN A 84 -4.36 0.70 -8.00
C GLN A 84 -3.24 -0.36 -8.04
N THR A 85 -2.72 -0.63 -9.24
CA THR A 85 -1.67 -1.62 -9.47
C THR A 85 -0.38 -1.24 -8.76
N ASP A 86 0.02 0.03 -8.86
CA ASP A 86 1.25 0.56 -8.28
C ASP A 86 1.15 0.61 -6.75
N LEU A 87 -0.02 0.94 -6.17
CA LEU A 87 -0.25 0.89 -4.73
C LEU A 87 -0.10 -0.54 -4.20
N ILE A 88 -0.82 -1.51 -4.79
CA ILE A 88 -0.76 -2.92 -4.38
C ILE A 88 0.69 -3.43 -4.44
N ALA A 89 1.41 -3.15 -5.52
CA ALA A 89 2.80 -3.56 -5.67
C ALA A 89 3.74 -2.91 -4.65
N ALA A 90 3.48 -1.66 -4.25
CA ALA A 90 4.33 -0.92 -3.32
C ALA A 90 4.15 -1.30 -1.84
N VAL A 91 2.99 -1.82 -1.45
CA VAL A 91 2.69 -2.18 -0.04
C VAL A 91 2.56 -3.68 0.24
N ALA A 92 2.74 -4.55 -0.75
CA ALA A 92 2.51 -6.00 -0.63
C ALA A 92 3.28 -6.71 0.51
N ASP A 93 4.40 -6.14 0.99
CA ASP A 93 5.16 -6.66 2.13
C ASP A 93 4.54 -6.31 3.50
N VAL A 94 3.59 -5.37 3.56
CA VAL A 94 2.99 -4.82 4.80
C VAL A 94 1.46 -4.76 4.82
N ALA A 95 0.79 -4.83 3.67
CA ALA A 95 -0.67 -4.81 3.56
C ALA A 95 -1.20 -5.61 2.35
N ASP A 96 -2.34 -6.28 2.50
CA ASP A 96 -3.14 -6.85 1.41
C ASP A 96 -4.22 -5.85 0.98
N VAL A 97 -3.93 -5.07 -0.06
CA VAL A 97 -4.83 -4.01 -0.54
C VAL A 97 -5.87 -4.55 -1.51
N ARG A 98 -7.15 -4.32 -1.21
CA ARG A 98 -8.31 -4.70 -2.03
C ARG A 98 -9.14 -3.47 -2.37
N PHE A 99 -9.21 -3.11 -3.66
CA PHE A 99 -10.15 -2.09 -4.14
C PHE A 99 -11.54 -2.72 -4.28
N ILE A 100 -12.56 -2.08 -3.71
CA ILE A 100 -13.93 -2.59 -3.68
C ILE A 100 -14.86 -1.75 -4.55
N ASP A 101 -15.79 -2.41 -5.24
CA ASP A 101 -16.85 -1.75 -6.03
C ASP A 101 -18.11 -1.50 -5.17
N VAL A 102 -18.36 -2.35 -4.16
CA VAL A 102 -19.45 -2.19 -3.20
C VAL A 102 -18.96 -2.41 -1.77
N ARG A 103 -19.46 -1.60 -0.82
CA ARG A 103 -18.94 -1.61 0.56
C ARG A 103 -19.16 -2.92 1.30
N ASP A 104 -20.26 -3.61 1.02
CA ASP A 104 -20.63 -4.90 1.63
C ASP A 104 -19.57 -6.01 1.40
N GLU A 105 -18.68 -5.88 0.41
CA GLU A 105 -17.56 -6.81 0.18
C GLU A 105 -16.42 -6.66 1.20
N ALA A 106 -16.33 -5.52 1.88
CA ALA A 106 -15.30 -5.19 2.86
C ALA A 106 -15.76 -5.29 4.32
N LEU A 107 -17.02 -5.63 4.57
CA LEU A 107 -17.63 -5.56 5.90
C LEU A 107 -18.00 -6.94 6.44
N ALA A 108 -17.82 -7.12 7.76
CA ALA A 108 -18.24 -8.29 8.52
C ALA A 108 -19.11 -7.87 9.70
N ASP A 109 -20.18 -8.64 9.97
CA ASP A 109 -20.99 -8.50 11.18
C ASP A 109 -20.26 -9.12 12.37
N VAL A 110 -19.85 -8.27 13.32
CA VAL A 110 -19.25 -8.65 14.59
C VAL A 110 -20.12 -8.11 15.72
N ASP A 111 -20.75 -9.02 16.47
CA ASP A 111 -21.68 -8.72 17.56
C ASP A 111 -22.84 -7.75 17.21
N GLY A 112 -23.26 -7.72 15.94
CA GLY A 112 -24.32 -6.82 15.44
C GLY A 112 -23.83 -5.48 14.91
N HIS A 113 -22.52 -5.33 14.67
CA HIS A 113 -21.89 -4.15 14.08
C HIS A 113 -21.11 -4.50 12.81
N LEU A 114 -21.30 -3.74 11.75
CA LEU A 114 -20.52 -3.87 10.52
C LEU A 114 -19.16 -3.17 10.65
N VAL A 115 -18.11 -3.97 10.86
CA VAL A 115 -16.71 -3.54 10.90
C VAL A 115 -15.98 -4.01 9.64
N ALA A 116 -14.75 -3.54 9.40
CA ALA A 116 -13.93 -4.06 8.32
C ALA A 116 -13.66 -5.56 8.51
N ALA A 117 -13.76 -6.34 7.43
CA ALA A 117 -13.53 -7.77 7.44
C ALA A 117 -12.06 -8.13 7.72
N ASP A 118 -11.82 -9.39 8.07
CA ASP A 118 -10.47 -9.96 8.31
C ASP A 118 -9.61 -9.16 9.33
N ASP A 119 -10.24 -8.53 10.33
CA ASP A 119 -9.61 -7.61 11.32
C ASP A 119 -8.82 -6.44 10.67
N GLY A 120 -9.16 -6.10 9.43
CA GLY A 120 -8.50 -5.09 8.61
C GLY A 120 -9.00 -3.66 8.82
N VAL A 121 -8.75 -2.81 7.83
CA VAL A 121 -9.27 -1.42 7.77
C VAL A 121 -9.95 -1.15 6.44
N LEU A 122 -11.02 -0.35 6.46
CA LEU A 122 -11.67 0.19 5.27
C LEU A 122 -11.42 1.69 5.17
N LEU A 123 -10.75 2.11 4.10
CA LEU A 123 -10.28 3.47 3.86
C LEU A 123 -10.99 4.09 2.64
N ARG A 124 -11.46 5.33 2.80
CA ARG A 124 -11.97 6.16 1.69
C ARG A 124 -10.90 7.17 1.30
N LEU A 125 -10.23 6.95 0.17
CA LEU A 125 -9.09 7.78 -0.25
C LEU A 125 -9.51 8.96 -1.14
N PRO A 126 -9.12 10.20 -0.82
CA PRO A 126 -9.45 11.37 -1.64
C PRO A 126 -8.62 11.42 -2.93
N PRO A 127 -9.11 12.08 -4.00
CA PRO A 127 -8.29 12.42 -5.15
C PRO A 127 -7.06 13.24 -4.73
N VAL A 128 -5.87 12.87 -5.21
CA VAL A 128 -4.62 13.57 -4.88
C VAL A 128 -4.46 14.81 -5.76
N ASP A 129 -4.29 15.98 -5.14
CA ASP A 129 -3.89 17.19 -5.86
C ASP A 129 -2.46 17.03 -6.41
N GLN A 130 -2.34 17.18 -7.73
CA GLN A 130 -1.11 17.00 -8.49
C GLN A 130 -0.15 18.20 -8.39
N MET A 131 -0.66 19.35 -7.96
CA MET A 131 0.02 20.65 -7.95
C MET A 131 0.28 21.20 -6.54
N ALA A 132 -0.47 20.76 -5.53
CA ALA A 132 -0.26 21.17 -4.13
C ALA A 132 1.12 20.74 -3.59
N ASP A 133 1.73 21.52 -2.71
CA ASP A 133 2.90 21.10 -1.92
C ASP A 133 2.93 21.92 -0.62
N PRO A 134 2.74 21.31 0.57
CA PRO A 134 2.50 19.88 0.80
C PRO A 134 1.15 19.40 0.24
N VAL A 135 1.00 18.08 0.09
CA VAL A 135 -0.28 17.42 -0.18
C VAL A 135 -1.05 17.28 1.12
N LEU A 136 -2.30 17.75 1.11
CA LEU A 136 -3.28 17.46 2.16
C LEU A 136 -4.25 16.40 1.64
N ALA A 137 -4.42 15.31 2.39
CA ALA A 137 -5.30 14.20 2.05
C ALA A 137 -6.20 13.85 3.25
N ASP A 138 -7.49 14.15 3.12
CA ASP A 138 -8.52 13.84 4.13
C ASP A 138 -9.09 12.43 3.85
N VAL A 139 -8.65 11.44 4.61
CA VAL A 139 -9.02 10.02 4.49
C VAL A 139 -10.12 9.70 5.50
N ASP A 140 -11.19 9.04 5.09
CA ASP A 140 -12.12 8.43 6.06
C ASP A 140 -11.64 7.03 6.42
N LEU A 141 -11.59 6.72 7.71
CA LEU A 141 -11.50 5.37 8.25
C LEU A 141 -12.90 4.93 8.70
N HIS A 142 -13.40 3.82 8.19
CA HIS A 142 -14.62 3.17 8.70
C HIS A 142 -14.34 2.53 10.07
N LEU A 143 -15.13 2.85 11.09
CA LEU A 143 -15.04 2.25 12.42
C LEU A 143 -16.19 1.29 12.71
N SER A 144 -17.41 1.66 12.33
CA SER A 144 -18.63 0.84 12.45
C SER A 144 -19.74 1.39 11.55
N ASP A 145 -20.92 0.75 11.57
CA ASP A 145 -22.10 1.00 10.72
C ASP A 145 -22.33 2.46 10.30
N GLU A 146 -22.25 3.38 11.26
CA GLU A 146 -22.54 4.82 11.10
C GLU A 146 -21.36 5.71 11.54
N GLN A 147 -20.17 5.13 11.77
CA GLN A 147 -19.02 5.84 12.34
C GLN A 147 -17.83 5.86 11.40
N PHE A 148 -17.51 7.06 10.89
CA PHE A 148 -16.29 7.36 10.17
C PHE A 148 -15.41 8.31 10.98
N LEU A 149 -14.10 8.05 10.96
CA LEU A 149 -13.08 8.93 11.47
C LEU A 149 -12.37 9.60 10.29
N THR A 150 -12.53 10.93 10.13
CA THR A 150 -11.75 11.66 9.13
C THR A 150 -10.36 11.99 9.69
N LEU A 151 -9.32 11.49 9.02
CA LEU A 151 -7.91 11.76 9.29
C LEU A 151 -7.30 12.59 8.17
N ARG A 152 -6.77 13.78 8.51
CA ARG A 152 -5.99 14.62 7.61
C ARG A 152 -4.53 14.23 7.64
N PHE A 153 -4.04 13.75 6.50
CA PHE A 153 -2.62 13.49 6.26
C PHE A 153 -1.98 14.70 5.56
N GLU A 154 -0.85 15.15 6.08
CA GLU A 154 0.01 16.15 5.43
C GLU A 154 1.29 15.45 4.94
N LEU A 155 1.54 15.49 3.64
CA LEU A 155 2.66 14.80 3.00
C LEU A 155 3.51 15.75 2.15
N GLU A 156 4.83 15.60 2.21
CA GLU A 156 5.78 16.30 1.32
C GLU A 156 6.59 15.31 0.48
N ARG A 157 7.16 15.81 -0.63
CA ARG A 157 8.09 15.06 -1.46
C ARG A 157 9.53 15.24 -0.98
N GLY A 158 10.04 14.23 -0.29
CA GLY A 158 11.46 14.11 0.08
C GLY A 158 12.34 13.56 -1.05
N ALA A 159 13.63 13.37 -0.74
CA ALA A 159 14.60 12.77 -1.66
C ALA A 159 14.30 11.30 -1.96
N ASP A 160 13.81 10.56 -0.97
CA ASP A 160 13.55 9.11 -1.04
C ASP A 160 12.08 8.77 -1.39
N GLY A 161 11.23 9.78 -1.65
CA GLY A 161 9.81 9.59 -1.96
C GLY A 161 8.90 10.53 -1.18
N TRP A 162 7.60 10.21 -1.17
CA TRP A 162 6.61 10.92 -0.35
C TRP A 162 6.67 10.47 1.11
N ARG A 163 6.58 11.42 2.04
CA ARG A 163 6.60 11.16 3.48
C ARG A 163 5.60 12.02 4.22
N LEU A 164 5.05 11.51 5.31
CA LEU A 164 4.22 12.31 6.22
C LEU A 164 5.09 13.38 6.92
N LEU A 165 4.53 14.57 7.12
CA LEU A 165 5.14 15.65 7.91
C LEU A 165 4.92 15.52 9.42
N GLY A 166 3.98 14.66 9.84
CA GLY A 166 3.70 14.34 11.23
C GLY A 166 2.74 13.16 11.36
N SER A 167 2.17 12.96 12.55
CA SER A 167 0.98 12.11 12.70
C SER A 167 -0.23 12.80 12.04
N PRO A 168 -1.18 12.04 11.45
CA PRO A 168 -2.40 12.63 10.91
C PRO A 168 -3.25 13.29 12.01
N GLU A 169 -3.94 14.36 11.65
CA GLU A 169 -4.86 15.09 12.54
C GLU A 169 -6.28 14.56 12.36
N GLN A 170 -6.98 14.26 13.45
CA GLN A 170 -8.43 14.01 13.40
C GLN A 170 -9.15 15.33 13.16
N ILE A 171 -9.95 15.39 12.08
CA ILE A 171 -10.80 16.54 11.76
C ILE A 171 -12.28 16.17 11.83
N ALA A 172 -13.16 17.16 11.95
CA ALA A 172 -14.61 16.95 11.86
C ALA A 172 -15.00 16.49 10.45
N THR A 173 -15.91 15.52 10.36
CA THR A 173 -16.42 15.04 9.07
C THR A 173 -17.31 16.13 8.46
N PRO A 174 -17.28 16.38 7.13
CA PRO A 174 -18.04 17.47 6.52
C PRO A 174 -19.55 17.44 6.81
N GLU A 175 -20.13 16.23 6.94
CA GLU A 175 -21.56 16.03 7.23
C GLU A 175 -21.99 16.57 8.61
N ASP A 176 -21.07 16.66 9.59
CA ASP A 176 -21.35 17.22 10.91
C ASP A 176 -21.62 18.74 10.88
N GLN A 177 -21.22 19.44 9.81
CA GLN A 177 -21.29 20.91 9.73
C GLN A 177 -22.66 21.42 9.29
N ASP A 178 -23.39 20.66 8.48
CA ASP A 178 -24.74 21.04 8.04
C ASP A 178 -25.79 20.83 9.16
N ALA A 179 -25.60 19.81 10.02
CA ALA A 179 -26.46 19.55 11.17
C ALA A 179 -26.41 20.66 12.25
N ALA A 180 -25.36 21.47 12.28
CA ALA A 180 -25.17 22.54 13.26
C ALA A 180 -25.84 23.88 12.86
N SER A 181 -26.51 23.94 11.70
CA SER A 181 -27.01 25.20 11.11
C SER A 181 -28.54 25.38 11.14
N ASP A 182 -29.33 24.41 11.63
CA ASP A 182 -30.80 24.39 11.56
C ASP A 182 -31.50 24.60 12.93
N ASP A 183 -31.04 25.57 13.72
CA ASP A 183 -31.62 25.94 15.02
C ASP A 183 -31.81 27.48 15.14
N GLY A 184 -32.55 28.07 14.18
CA GLY A 184 -32.74 29.52 14.00
C GLY A 184 -34.18 29.98 13.73
#